data_AF-A0A4P6XIC1-F1
#
_entry.id   AF-A0A4P6XIC1-F1
#
_cell.length_a   1.000
_cell.length_b   1.000
_cell.length_c   1.000
_cell.angle_alpha   90.00
_cell.angle_beta   90.00
_cell.angle_gamma   90.00
#
_symmetry.space_group_name_H-M   'P 1'
#
loop_
_entity.id
_entity.type
_entity.pdbx_description
1 polymer ?
#
loop_
_entity_poly.entity_id
_entity_poly.type
_entity_poly.pdbx_seq_one_letter_code
_entity_poly.pdbx_strand_id
1 'polypeptide(L)'
;METAANIVALWPRWMESVGDMLRMNALVRIRCCKCGTLMRAELEDIVARHGSDYSLVDKLERCRMVECEGSTFYLASRTYGREWVTLLRDPRLMKVFEELPPVRTAWS
;
A
#
# COMPACT_ATOMS: atom_id res chain seq x y z
N MET A 1 -36.42 11.40 2.17
CA MET A 1 -35.35 12.04 1.37
C MET A 1 -34.16 12.15 2.29
N GLU A 2 -33.39 11.07 2.43
CA GLU A 2 -32.23 11.03 3.33
C GLU A 2 -31.08 11.78 2.68
N THR A 3 -30.66 12.88 3.30
CA THR A 3 -29.47 13.62 2.93
C THR A 3 -28.28 12.71 3.20
N ALA A 4 -27.77 12.02 2.16
CA ALA A 4 -26.53 11.29 2.26
C ALA A 4 -25.45 12.28 2.69
N ALA A 5 -25.01 12.15 3.94
CA ALA A 5 -23.90 12.93 4.45
C ALA A 5 -22.71 12.70 3.51
N ASN A 6 -22.25 13.74 2.83
CA ASN A 6 -21.00 13.72 2.07
C ASN A 6 -19.85 13.58 3.08
N ILE A 7 -19.62 12.35 3.53
CA ILE A 7 -18.43 12.00 4.30
C ILE A 7 -17.27 12.10 3.32
N VAL A 8 -16.59 13.25 3.34
CA VAL A 8 -15.30 13.39 2.68
C VAL A 8 -14.34 12.49 3.44
N ALA A 9 -13.96 11.35 2.84
CA ALA A 9 -12.92 10.50 3.36
C ALA A 9 -11.61 11.30 3.35
N LEU A 10 -11.24 11.88 4.50
CA LEU A 10 -9.99 12.60 4.64
C LEU A 10 -8.85 11.57 4.63
N TRP A 11 -8.00 11.64 3.61
CA TRP A 11 -6.79 10.84 3.58
C TRP A 11 -5.88 11.25 4.75
N PRO A 12 -5.47 10.31 5.62
CA PRO A 12 -4.59 10.64 6.73
C PRO A 12 -3.26 11.23 6.24
N ARG A 13 -2.87 12.40 6.76
CA ARG A 13 -1.64 13.10 6.35
C ARG A 13 -0.38 12.25 6.48
N TRP A 14 -0.33 11.37 7.50
CA TRP A 14 0.81 10.46 7.70
C TRP A 14 1.04 9.47 6.54
N MET A 15 0.05 9.29 5.65
CA MET A 15 0.15 8.45 4.46
C MET A 15 0.37 9.24 3.16
N GLU A 16 0.62 10.56 3.23
CA GLU A 16 0.81 11.37 2.02
C GLU A 16 2.15 11.09 1.34
N SER A 17 3.22 10.92 2.12
CA SER A 17 4.57 10.72 1.63
C SER A 17 5.32 9.61 2.38
N VAL A 18 6.36 9.06 1.76
CA VAL A 18 7.25 8.08 2.40
C VAL A 18 8.03 8.68 3.57
N GLY A 19 8.37 9.97 3.51
CA GLY A 19 8.99 10.70 4.61
C GLY A 19 8.08 10.82 5.83
N ASP A 20 6.79 11.04 5.62
CA ASP A 20 5.80 11.10 6.70
C ASP A 20 5.61 9.73 7.35
N MET A 21 5.52 8.68 6.52
CA MET A 21 5.47 7.30 7.00
C MET A 21 6.71 6.93 7.80
N LEU A 22 7.90 7.29 7.32
CA LEU A 22 9.18 7.01 7.98
C LEU A 22 9.27 7.74 9.33
N ARG A 23 8.94 9.04 9.38
CA ARG A 23 8.91 9.81 10.64
C ARG A 23 7.95 9.24 11.68
N MET A 24 6.88 8.60 11.23
CA MET A 24 5.88 7.96 12.08
C MET A 24 6.25 6.53 12.51
N ASN A 25 7.39 5.99 12.05
CA ASN A 25 7.74 4.58 12.19
C ASN A 25 6.63 3.64 11.66
N ALA A 26 5.98 4.05 10.57
CA ALA A 26 4.99 3.23 9.91
C ALA A 26 5.65 2.04 9.21
N LEU A 27 4.90 0.96 9.08
CA LEU A 27 5.31 -0.24 8.37
C LEU A 27 4.67 -0.25 6.99
N VAL A 28 5.44 -0.58 5.95
CA VAL A 28 4.93 -0.68 4.58
C VAL A 28 5.16 -2.08 4.02
N ARG A 29 4.17 -2.58 3.29
CA ARG A 29 4.21 -3.85 2.57
C ARG A 29 3.73 -3.67 1.14
N ILE A 30 4.12 -4.61 0.29
CA ILE A 30 3.61 -4.75 -1.07
C ILE A 30 2.88 -6.08 -1.20
N ARG A 31 1.70 -6.10 -1.85
CA ARG A 31 0.92 -7.30 -2.16
C ARG A 31 0.69 -7.41 -3.66
N CYS A 32 1.13 -8.51 -4.26
CA CYS A 32 0.97 -8.76 -5.70
C CYS A 32 -0.46 -9.15 -6.06
N CYS A 33 -0.96 -8.60 -7.16
CA CYS A 33 -2.29 -8.91 -7.67
C CYS A 33 -2.43 -10.24 -8.39
N LYS A 34 -1.31 -10.82 -8.87
CA LYS A 34 -1.31 -12.06 -9.64
C LYS A 34 -0.97 -13.27 -8.78
N CYS A 35 0.14 -13.22 -8.04
CA CYS A 35 0.62 -14.36 -7.25
C CYS A 35 0.30 -14.27 -5.75
N GLY A 36 -0.25 -13.15 -5.27
CA GLY A 36 -0.58 -12.96 -3.86
C GLY A 36 0.61 -12.74 -2.92
N THR A 37 1.84 -12.73 -3.45
CA THR A 37 3.05 -12.51 -2.66
C THR A 37 2.96 -11.21 -1.86
N LEU A 38 3.20 -11.31 -0.56
CA LEU A 38 3.28 -10.21 0.40
C LEU A 38 4.72 -10.06 0.89
N MET A 39 5.32 -8.88 0.66
CA MET A 39 6.68 -8.57 1.09
C MET A 39 6.72 -7.25 1.85
N ARG A 40 7.76 -7.04 2.64
CA ARG A 40 8.06 -5.73 3.23
C ARG A 40 8.62 -4.81 2.17
N ALA A 41 8.29 -3.53 2.31
CA ALA A 41 8.91 -2.44 1.56
C ALA A 41 9.60 -1.54 2.57
N GLU A 42 10.94 -1.55 2.52
CA GLU A 42 11.77 -0.73 3.41
C GLU A 42 11.63 0.74 2.99
N LEU A 43 11.16 1.59 3.91
CA LEU A 43 10.85 2.99 3.62
C LEU A 43 12.13 3.78 3.32
N GLU A 44 13.21 3.46 4.01
CA GLU A 44 14.54 4.04 3.83
C GLU A 44 15.05 3.84 2.40
N ASP A 45 14.87 2.64 1.84
CA ASP A 45 15.25 2.33 0.45
C ASP A 45 14.41 3.12 -0.55
N ILE A 46 13.12 3.36 -0.25
CA ILE A 46 12.24 4.13 -1.13
C ILE A 46 12.60 5.62 -1.06
N VAL A 47 12.85 6.16 0.14
CA VAL A 47 13.32 7.53 0.34
C VAL A 47 14.66 7.76 -0.37
N ALA A 48 15.60 6.82 -0.25
CA ALA A 48 16.91 6.93 -0.92
C ALA A 48 16.79 6.96 -2.45
N ARG A 49 15.82 6.24 -3.03
CA ARG A 49 15.61 6.17 -4.49
C ARG A 49 14.76 7.30 -5.04
N HIS A 50 13.78 7.80 -4.29
CA HIS A 50 12.74 8.70 -4.80
C HIS A 50 12.60 10.02 -4.04
N GLY A 51 13.27 10.19 -2.90
CA GLY A 51 13.12 11.33 -2.00
C GLY A 51 11.99 11.17 -0.98
N SER A 52 12.01 12.00 0.08
CA SER A 52 11.05 11.95 1.20
C SER A 52 9.62 12.28 0.79
N ASP A 53 9.45 13.15 -0.20
CA ASP A 53 8.14 13.67 -0.58
C ASP A 53 7.40 12.74 -1.57
N TYR A 54 8.03 11.62 -1.93
CA TYR A 54 7.44 10.64 -2.82
C TYR A 54 6.19 10.00 -2.20
N SER A 55 5.10 9.93 -2.96
CA SER A 55 3.86 9.32 -2.51
C SER A 55 3.70 7.89 -3.05
N LEU A 56 3.32 6.96 -2.18
CA LEU A 56 3.00 5.57 -2.54
C LEU A 56 1.53 5.37 -2.91
N VAL A 57 0.69 6.40 -2.73
CA VAL A 57 -0.74 6.32 -2.98
C VAL A 57 -1.02 6.06 -4.46
N ASP A 58 -1.83 5.04 -4.75
CA ASP A 58 -2.17 4.57 -6.10
C ASP A 58 -0.95 4.15 -6.95
N LYS A 59 0.25 4.04 -6.34
CA LYS A 59 1.44 3.56 -7.05
C LYS A 59 1.43 2.05 -7.14
N LEU A 60 1.83 1.58 -8.32
CA LEU A 60 2.01 0.18 -8.64
C LEU A 60 3.46 -0.08 -9.00
N GLU A 61 4.08 -1.06 -8.35
CA GLU A 61 5.38 -1.61 -8.75
C GLU A 61 5.21 -3.00 -9.36
N ARG A 62 6.13 -3.42 -10.22
CA ARG A 62 6.19 -4.81 -10.68
C ARG A 62 6.48 -5.76 -9.53
N CYS A 63 5.86 -6.93 -9.56
CA CYS A 63 6.15 -8.00 -8.61
C CYS A 63 7.63 -8.40 -8.68
N ARG A 64 8.24 -8.63 -7.52
CA ARG A 64 9.64 -9.08 -7.42
C ARG A 64 9.77 -10.60 -7.53
N MET A 65 8.66 -11.35 -7.56
CA MET A 65 8.71 -12.79 -7.79
C MET A 65 9.15 -13.07 -9.22
N VAL A 66 10.12 -13.97 -9.37
CA VAL A 66 10.61 -14.43 -10.67
C VAL A 66 9.43 -14.98 -11.48
N GLU A 67 9.38 -14.64 -12.77
CA GLU A 67 8.30 -14.98 -13.72
C GLU A 67 6.91 -14.42 -13.39
N CYS A 68 6.75 -13.63 -12.31
CA CYS A 68 5.51 -12.94 -12.04
C CYS A 68 5.49 -11.55 -12.69
N GLU A 69 4.60 -11.38 -13.66
CA GLU A 69 4.40 -10.10 -14.37
C GLU A 69 3.34 -9.19 -13.69
N GLY A 70 2.85 -9.59 -12.52
CA GLY A 70 1.81 -8.86 -11.79
C GLY A 70 2.29 -7.52 -11.25
N SER A 71 1.34 -6.63 -10.99
CA SER A 71 1.58 -5.39 -10.24
C SER A 71 1.35 -5.62 -8.75
N THR A 72 1.93 -4.75 -7.94
CA THR A 72 1.80 -4.79 -6.48
C THR A 72 1.12 -3.54 -5.96
N PHE A 73 0.32 -3.72 -4.91
CA PHE A 73 -0.32 -2.66 -4.17
C PHE A 73 0.42 -2.42 -2.87
N TYR A 74 0.59 -1.16 -2.47
CA TYR A 74 1.12 -0.82 -1.16
C TYR A 74 0.05 -0.92 -0.08
N LEU A 75 0.46 -1.44 1.08
CA LEU A 75 -0.29 -1.41 2.31
C LEU A 75 0.57 -0.75 3.38
N ALA A 76 -0.04 0.02 4.26
CA ALA A 76 0.63 0.65 5.38
C ALA A 76 -0.04 0.28 6.69
N SER A 77 0.75 0.23 7.75
CA SER A 77 0.24 0.20 9.12
C SER A 77 1.01 1.23 9.94
N ARG A 78 0.30 1.96 10.80
CA ARG A 78 0.91 3.07 11.55
C ARG A 78 2.03 2.61 12.49
N THR A 79 1.94 1.38 13.01
CA THR A 79 2.99 0.72 13.81
C THR A 79 2.63 -0.77 13.97
N TYR A 80 3.49 -1.55 14.63
CA TYR A 80 3.25 -2.97 14.91
C TYR A 80 1.91 -3.20 15.65
N GLY A 81 1.20 -4.26 15.27
CA GLY A 81 -0.06 -4.66 15.90
C GLY A 81 -1.26 -3.78 15.55
N ARG A 82 -1.09 -2.75 14.70
CA ARG A 82 -2.21 -1.97 14.16
C ARG A 82 -2.74 -2.59 12.87
N GLU A 83 -3.92 -2.13 12.49
CA GLU A 83 -4.56 -2.51 11.23
C GLU A 83 -3.67 -2.15 10.03
N TRP A 84 -3.75 -2.97 8.99
CA TRP A 84 -3.14 -2.70 7.69
C TRP A 84 -4.19 -2.09 6.77
N VAL A 85 -3.88 -0.92 6.23
CA VAL A 85 -4.74 -0.20 5.28
C VAL A 85 -4.07 -0.15 3.91
N THR A 86 -4.86 -0.14 2.85
CA THR A 86 -4.34 0.01 1.49
C THR A 86 -3.97 1.47 1.22
N LEU A 87 -2.92 1.69 0.42
CA LEU A 87 -2.57 3.02 -0.07
C LEU A 87 -3.24 3.27 -1.42
N LEU A 88 -4.57 3.16 -1.48
CA LEU A 88 -5.37 3.35 -2.69
C LEU A 88 -6.45 4.41 -2.48
N ARG A 89 -6.58 5.31 -3.44
CA ARG A 89 -7.71 6.24 -3.59
C ARG A 89 -8.50 5.98 -4.86
N ASP A 90 -7.88 5.42 -5.91
CA ASP A 90 -8.60 5.10 -7.15
C ASP A 90 -9.58 3.94 -6.92
N PRO A 91 -10.90 4.16 -7.08
CA PRO A 91 -11.91 3.11 -6.90
C PRO A 91 -11.72 1.91 -7.84
N ARG A 92 -11.09 2.09 -9.01
CA ARG A 92 -10.79 1.00 -9.94
C ARG A 92 -9.73 0.07 -9.36
N LEU A 93 -8.68 0.64 -8.74
CA LEU A 93 -7.64 -0.13 -8.08
C LEU A 93 -8.15 -0.80 -6.82
N MET A 94 -9.05 -0.15 -6.08
CA MET A 94 -9.70 -0.75 -4.91
C MET A 94 -10.47 -2.02 -5.27
N LYS A 95 -11.26 -2.01 -6.35
CA LYS A 95 -11.95 -3.22 -6.83
C LYS A 95 -10.99 -4.37 -7.14
N VAL A 96 -9.89 -4.07 -7.83
CA VAL A 96 -8.85 -5.08 -8.11
C VAL A 96 -8.23 -5.60 -6.81
N PHE A 97 -8.04 -4.73 -5.81
CA PHE A 97 -7.51 -5.11 -4.50
C PHE A 97 -8.44 -6.05 -3.71
N GLU A 98 -9.75 -5.90 -3.86
CA GLU A 98 -10.74 -6.76 -3.21
C GLU A 98 -10.72 -8.18 -3.80
N GLU A 99 -10.36 -8.32 -5.07
CA GLU A 99 -10.33 -9.59 -5.82
C GLU A 99 -8.96 -10.31 -5.74
N LEU A 100 -8.04 -9.84 -4.89
CA LEU A 100 -6.69 -10.39 -4.86
C LEU A 100 -6.66 -11.87 -4.42
N PRO A 101 -5.75 -12.67 -5.01
CA PRO A 101 -5.53 -14.03 -4.57
C PRO A 101 -5.11 -14.08 -3.08
N PRO A 102 -5.24 -15.25 -2.43
CA PRO A 102 -4.79 -15.44 -1.07
C PRO A 102 -3.36 -14.98 -0.86
N VAL A 103 -3.08 -14.43 0.32
CA VAL A 103 -1.75 -13.96 0.69
C VAL A 103 -0.77 -15.13 0.63
N ARG A 104 0.34 -14.93 -0.07
CA ARG A 104 1.51 -15.82 -0.03
C ARG A 104 2.65 -15.12 0.67
N THR A 105 3.17 -15.74 1.71
CA THR A 105 4.40 -15.32 2.38
C THR A 105 5.51 -16.31 2.03
N ALA A 106 6.75 -16.02 2.40
CA ALA A 106 7.90 -16.88 2.08
C ALA A 106 7.81 -18.32 2.66
N TRP A 107 6.83 -18.61 3.52
CA TRP A 107 6.67 -19.89 4.24
C TRP A 107 5.37 -20.62 3.92
N SER A 108 4.61 -20.16 2.92
CA SER A 108 3.28 -20.67 2.56
C SER A 108 3.15 -21.00 1.08
#